data_AF-A0A1C5M5N8-F1
#
_entry.id   AF-A0A1C5M5N8-F1
#
_cell.length_a   1.000
_cell.length_b   1.000
_cell.length_c   1.000
_cell.angle_alpha   90.00
_cell.angle_beta   90.00
_cell.angle_gamma   90.00
#
_symmetry.space_group_name_H-M   'P 1'
#
loop_
_entity.id
_entity.type
_entity.pdbx_description
1 polymer ?
#
loop_
_entity_poly.entity_id
_entity_poly.type
_entity_poly.pdbx_seq_one_letter_code
_entity_poly.pdbx_strand_id
1 'polypeptide(L)'
;MSLNQSRFLLFLLSAGALATAIFLRDPAVSLLLIGTMLIVSLVVLYRKMDQLAGLSPANPKTKTLKGLTLFSLFILLIAGGAAYLVANGQVSENTEKAFAAGIILLLMVVLGNLSTKIPFNRYTGLRLPWTVRDEETWLLAHRVLGYLSLPLSVIYLVLILTLPYFETVTAIVFLLWIGIPSIISLRFFMKKLHGAK
;
A
#
# COMPACT_ATOMS: atom_id res chain seq x y z
N MET A 1 20.65 6.19 -18.77
CA MET A 1 20.65 6.44 -17.31
C MET A 1 21.21 5.20 -16.60
N SER A 2 22.28 5.38 -15.83
CA SER A 2 22.87 4.31 -15.03
C SER A 2 21.95 3.95 -13.84
N LEU A 3 22.19 2.80 -13.20
CA LEU A 3 21.41 2.35 -12.04
C LEU A 3 21.49 3.37 -10.88
N ASN A 4 22.68 3.90 -10.61
CA ASN A 4 22.89 4.90 -9.57
C ASN A 4 22.19 6.21 -9.89
N GLN A 5 22.21 6.65 -11.15
CA GLN A 5 21.44 7.82 -11.58
C GLN A 5 19.94 7.59 -11.38
N SER A 6 19.42 6.39 -11.69
CA SER A 6 18.00 6.04 -11.50
C SER A 6 17.60 6.10 -10.03
N ARG A 7 18.43 5.55 -9.13
CA ARG A 7 18.22 5.63 -7.67
C ARG A 7 18.23 7.07 -7.16
N PHE A 8 19.19 7.87 -7.63
CA PHE A 8 19.29 9.27 -7.25
C PHE A 8 18.10 10.09 -7.75
N LEU A 9 17.62 9.85 -8.97
CA LEU A 9 16.42 10.50 -9.49
C LEU A 9 15.18 10.12 -8.68
N LEU A 10 14.99 8.84 -8.33
CA LEU A 10 13.87 8.41 -7.50
C LEU A 10 13.90 9.15 -6.14
N PHE A 11 15.09 9.25 -5.54
CA PHE A 11 15.27 10.04 -4.32
C PHE A 11 14.88 11.51 -4.51
N LEU A 12 15.38 12.16 -5.57
CA LEU A 12 15.07 13.56 -5.88
C LEU A 12 13.58 13.79 -6.13
N LEU A 13 12.90 12.89 -6.85
CA LEU A 13 11.47 13.00 -7.13
C LEU A 13 10.64 12.83 -5.85
N SER A 14 11.00 11.88 -4.99
CA SER A 14 10.34 11.70 -3.69
C SER A 14 10.57 12.89 -2.75
N ALA A 15 11.81 13.39 -2.65
CA ALA A 15 12.13 14.58 -1.85
C ALA A 15 11.45 15.84 -2.40
N GLY A 16 11.40 15.99 -3.72
CA GLY A 16 10.71 17.08 -4.40
C GLY A 16 9.21 17.05 -4.15
N ALA A 17 8.58 15.87 -4.18
CA ALA A 17 7.15 15.73 -3.89
C ALA A 17 6.84 16.15 -2.44
N LEU A 18 7.70 15.76 -1.49
CA LEU A 18 7.57 16.18 -0.09
C LEU A 18 7.75 17.69 0.08
N ALA A 19 8.78 18.28 -0.54
CA ALA A 19 9.01 19.72 -0.50
C ALA A 19 7.82 20.49 -1.11
N THR A 20 7.29 20.01 -2.22
CA THR A 20 6.11 20.58 -2.88
C THR A 20 4.91 20.58 -1.92
N ALA A 21 4.66 19.47 -1.24
CA ALA A 21 3.57 19.35 -0.28
C ALA A 21 3.68 20.33 0.90
N ILE A 22 4.88 20.71 1.30
CA ILE A 22 5.12 21.59 2.46
C ILE A 22 5.13 23.08 2.06
N PHE A 23 5.80 23.41 0.96
CA PHE A 23 6.11 24.80 0.61
C PHE A 23 5.09 25.43 -0.34
N LEU A 24 4.42 24.65 -1.19
CA LEU A 24 3.40 25.19 -2.10
C LEU A 24 2.04 25.21 -1.44
N ARG A 25 1.53 26.42 -1.24
CA ARG A 25 0.21 26.66 -0.61
C ARG A 25 -0.96 26.50 -1.57
N ASP A 26 -0.72 26.67 -2.88
CA ASP A 26 -1.76 26.48 -3.89
C ASP A 26 -2.11 24.99 -4.01
N PRO A 27 -3.33 24.56 -3.65
CA PRO A 27 -3.69 23.15 -3.63
C PRO A 27 -3.70 22.51 -5.02
N ALA A 28 -4.12 23.24 -6.06
CA ALA A 28 -4.22 22.71 -7.41
C ALA A 28 -2.83 22.52 -8.03
N VAL A 29 -1.96 23.51 -7.88
CA VAL A 29 -0.57 23.44 -8.36
C VAL A 29 0.22 22.39 -7.58
N SER A 30 0.04 22.32 -6.26
CA SER A 30 0.68 21.32 -5.41
C SER A 30 0.27 19.89 -5.82
N LEU A 31 -1.03 19.65 -6.02
CA LEU A 31 -1.55 18.36 -6.45
C LEU A 31 -0.98 17.93 -7.81
N LEU A 32 -0.95 18.84 -8.80
CA LEU A 32 -0.40 18.55 -10.13
C LEU A 32 1.09 18.21 -10.09
N LEU A 33 1.89 18.98 -9.34
CA LEU A 33 3.34 18.75 -9.23
C LEU A 33 3.65 17.44 -8.51
N ILE A 34 3.02 17.19 -7.36
CA ILE A 34 3.16 15.93 -6.62
C ILE A 34 2.75 14.75 -7.50
N GLY A 35 1.58 14.83 -8.14
CA GLY A 35 1.08 13.80 -9.03
C GLY A 35 2.06 13.49 -10.16
N THR A 36 2.60 14.53 -10.81
CA THR A 36 3.58 14.38 -11.88
C THR A 36 4.86 13.69 -11.39
N MET A 37 5.42 14.13 -10.25
CA MET A 37 6.62 13.54 -9.67
C MET A 37 6.42 12.06 -9.29
N LEU A 38 5.28 11.71 -8.72
CA LEU A 38 4.93 10.34 -8.38
C LEU A 38 4.74 9.47 -9.62
N ILE A 39 4.06 9.97 -10.65
CA ILE A 39 3.90 9.26 -11.94
C ILE A 39 5.26 8.99 -12.57
N VAL A 40 6.14 10.00 -12.66
CA VAL A 40 7.49 9.82 -13.20
C VAL A 40 8.28 8.79 -12.39
N SER A 41 8.16 8.82 -11.05
CA SER A 41 8.81 7.84 -10.18
C SER A 41 8.34 6.41 -10.47
N LEU A 42 7.02 6.20 -10.59
CA LEU A 42 6.45 4.89 -10.90
C LEU A 42 6.84 4.41 -12.29
N VAL A 43 6.91 5.30 -13.28
CA VAL A 43 7.38 4.97 -14.64
C VAL A 43 8.85 4.54 -14.63
N VAL A 44 9.71 5.24 -13.90
CA VAL A 44 11.13 4.87 -13.72
C VAL A 44 11.24 3.51 -13.03
N LEU A 45 10.48 3.29 -11.95
CA LEU A 45 10.43 2.00 -11.24
C LEU A 45 10.00 0.87 -12.16
N TYR A 46 8.91 1.04 -12.92
CA TYR A 46 8.42 0.01 -13.84
C TYR A 46 9.46 -0.35 -14.92
N ARG A 47 10.07 0.67 -15.55
CA ARG A 47 11.05 0.47 -16.62
C ARG A 47 12.35 -0.15 -16.13
N LYS A 48 12.75 0.12 -14.88
CA LYS A 48 14.05 -0.31 -14.31
C LYS A 48 13.92 -1.36 -13.23
N MET A 49 12.72 -1.94 -13.04
CA MET A 49 12.41 -2.88 -11.95
C MET A 49 13.44 -4.01 -11.85
N ASP A 50 13.77 -4.63 -12.98
CA ASP A 50 14.65 -5.80 -13.07
C ASP A 50 16.05 -5.46 -12.53
N GLN A 51 16.56 -4.29 -12.91
CA GLN A 51 17.88 -3.79 -12.49
C GLN A 51 17.88 -3.29 -11.04
N LEU A 52 16.79 -2.64 -10.61
CA LEU A 52 16.65 -2.10 -9.25
C LEU A 52 16.45 -3.21 -8.20
N ALA A 53 15.70 -4.25 -8.54
CA ALA A 53 15.46 -5.40 -7.69
C ALA A 53 16.62 -6.43 -7.73
N GLY A 54 17.57 -6.28 -8.68
CA GLY A 54 18.67 -7.23 -8.88
C GLY A 54 18.17 -8.61 -9.33
N LEU A 55 17.06 -8.64 -10.08
CA LEU A 55 16.41 -9.88 -10.53
C LEU A 55 16.56 -10.05 -12.04
N SER A 56 16.72 -11.31 -12.48
CA SER A 56 16.64 -11.63 -13.91
C SER A 56 15.25 -11.26 -14.48
N PRO A 57 15.17 -10.75 -15.72
CA PRO A 57 13.89 -10.42 -16.37
C PRO A 57 12.92 -11.61 -16.43
N ALA A 58 13.43 -12.83 -16.51
CA ALA A 58 12.64 -14.06 -16.54
C ALA A 58 12.08 -14.47 -15.16
N ASN A 59 12.50 -13.82 -14.07
CA ASN A 59 12.07 -14.18 -12.73
C ASN A 59 10.58 -13.84 -12.52
N PRO A 60 9.74 -14.78 -12.08
CA PRO A 60 8.33 -14.52 -11.77
C PRO A 60 8.11 -13.33 -10.82
N LYS A 61 9.05 -13.09 -9.89
CA LYS A 61 9.01 -11.97 -8.93
C LYS A 61 9.05 -10.61 -9.63
N THR A 62 9.74 -10.51 -10.76
CA THR A 62 9.81 -9.29 -11.58
C THR A 62 8.44 -8.92 -12.14
N LYS A 63 7.65 -9.92 -12.60
CA LYS A 63 6.28 -9.70 -13.07
C LYS A 63 5.37 -9.22 -11.94
N THR A 64 5.49 -9.81 -10.75
CA THR A 64 4.73 -9.39 -9.57
C THR A 64 5.04 -7.95 -9.19
N LEU A 65 6.32 -7.56 -9.15
CA LEU A 65 6.72 -6.19 -8.82
C LEU A 65 6.23 -5.18 -9.84
N LYS A 66 6.37 -5.47 -11.14
CA LYS A 66 5.82 -4.64 -12.22
C LYS A 66 4.30 -4.50 -12.13
N GLY A 67 3.60 -5.60 -11.82
CA GLY A 67 2.16 -5.60 -11.58
C GLY A 67 1.75 -4.72 -10.39
N LEU A 68 2.50 -4.78 -9.28
CA LEU A 68 2.27 -3.93 -8.12
C LEU A 68 2.50 -2.46 -8.45
N THR A 69 3.54 -2.12 -9.23
CA THR A 69 3.78 -0.74 -9.68
C THR A 69 2.66 -0.21 -10.58
N LEU A 70 2.12 -1.04 -11.48
CA LEU A 70 0.95 -0.68 -12.29
C LEU A 70 -0.31 -0.49 -11.43
N PHE A 71 -0.51 -1.34 -10.43
CA PHE A 71 -1.61 -1.18 -9.48
C PHE A 71 -1.46 0.12 -8.68
N SER A 72 -0.26 0.45 -8.21
CA SER A 72 0.02 1.73 -7.54
C SER A 72 -0.25 2.93 -8.46
N LEU A 73 0.11 2.84 -9.74
CA LEU A 73 -0.18 3.88 -10.72
C LEU A 73 -1.69 4.06 -10.92
N PHE A 74 -2.43 2.96 -11.04
CA PHE A 74 -3.89 2.98 -11.15
C PHE A 74 -4.56 3.66 -9.95
N ILE A 75 -4.15 3.30 -8.73
CA ILE A 75 -4.65 3.93 -7.49
C ILE A 75 -4.28 5.42 -7.46
N LEU A 76 -3.06 5.78 -7.85
CA LEU A 76 -2.62 7.17 -7.89
C LEU A 76 -3.46 8.03 -8.84
N LEU A 77 -3.77 7.51 -10.04
CA LEU A 77 -4.59 8.23 -11.02
C LEU A 77 -6.03 8.44 -10.52
N ILE A 78 -6.62 7.40 -9.91
CA ILE A 78 -7.96 7.47 -9.32
C ILE A 78 -8.01 8.45 -8.15
N ALA A 79 -7.07 8.34 -7.21
CA ALA A 79 -6.99 9.21 -6.04
C ALA A 79 -6.69 10.66 -6.43
N GLY A 80 -5.77 10.88 -7.37
CA GLY A 80 -5.46 12.22 -7.88
C GLY A 80 -6.62 12.85 -8.63
N GLY A 81 -7.34 12.06 -9.43
CA GLY A 81 -8.57 12.51 -10.11
C GLY A 81 -9.65 12.94 -9.12
N ALA A 82 -9.91 12.15 -8.08
CA ALA A 82 -10.87 12.53 -7.05
C ALA A 82 -10.43 13.75 -6.23
N ALA A 83 -9.15 13.82 -5.86
CA ALA A 83 -8.61 15.00 -5.16
C ALA A 83 -8.79 16.27 -6.00
N TYR A 84 -8.60 16.18 -7.32
CA TYR A 84 -8.84 17.30 -8.23
C TYR A 84 -10.32 17.71 -8.28
N LEU A 85 -11.24 16.74 -8.37
CA LEU A 85 -12.68 17.02 -8.38
C LEU A 85 -13.15 17.67 -7.06
N VAL A 86 -12.63 17.19 -5.92
CA VAL A 86 -12.89 17.76 -4.59
C VAL A 86 -12.34 19.17 -4.49
N ALA A 87 -11.10 19.41 -4.94
CA ALA A 87 -10.48 20.75 -4.90
C ALA A 87 -11.24 21.81 -5.72
N ASN A 88 -11.95 21.38 -6.77
CA ASN A 88 -12.79 22.26 -7.59
C ASN A 88 -14.24 22.38 -7.08
N GLY A 89 -14.56 21.81 -5.92
CA GLY A 89 -15.90 21.87 -5.33
C GLY A 89 -16.97 21.09 -6.12
N GLN A 90 -16.56 20.19 -7.02
CA GLN A 90 -17.49 19.42 -7.88
C GLN A 90 -18.04 18.17 -7.17
N VAL A 91 -17.60 17.91 -5.94
CA VAL A 91 -17.89 16.68 -5.19
C VAL A 91 -18.46 17.04 -3.83
N SER A 92 -19.60 16.43 -3.48
CA SER A 92 -20.17 16.59 -2.14
C SER A 92 -19.35 15.80 -1.10
N GLU A 93 -19.38 16.22 0.17
CA GLU A 93 -18.70 15.53 1.27
C GLU A 93 -19.07 14.03 1.35
N ASN A 94 -20.35 13.70 1.11
CA ASN A 94 -20.81 12.31 1.09
C ASN A 94 -20.22 11.51 -0.08
N THR A 95 -20.07 12.15 -1.25
CA THR A 95 -19.46 11.53 -2.43
C THR A 95 -17.96 11.32 -2.22
N GLU A 96 -17.27 12.26 -1.58
CA GLU A 96 -15.86 12.13 -1.20
C GLU A 96 -15.65 10.94 -0.26
N LYS A 97 -16.44 10.84 0.82
CA LYS A 97 -16.38 9.72 1.78
C LYS A 97 -16.67 8.38 1.10
N ALA A 98 -17.68 8.33 0.22
CA ALA A 98 -18.00 7.12 -0.54
C ALA A 98 -16.86 6.70 -1.47
N PHE A 99 -16.19 7.66 -2.12
CA PHE A 99 -15.06 7.38 -2.99
C PHE A 99 -13.85 6.86 -2.20
N ALA A 100 -13.53 7.52 -1.07
CA ALA A 100 -12.47 7.07 -0.16
C ALA A 100 -12.75 5.66 0.38
N ALA A 101 -13.98 5.39 0.81
CA ALA A 101 -14.42 4.06 1.22
C ALA A 101 -14.22 3.01 0.12
N GLY A 102 -14.58 3.34 -1.12
CA GLY A 102 -14.42 2.46 -2.28
C GLY A 102 -12.96 2.08 -2.52
N ILE A 103 -12.04 3.05 -2.45
CA ILE A 103 -10.60 2.79 -2.56
C ILE A 103 -10.13 1.88 -1.43
N ILE A 104 -10.53 2.16 -0.20
CA ILE A 104 -10.14 1.37 0.98
C ILE A 104 -10.62 -0.07 0.86
N LEU A 105 -11.89 -0.27 0.50
CA LEU A 105 -12.46 -1.60 0.30
C LEU A 105 -11.71 -2.37 -0.80
N LEU A 106 -11.44 -1.71 -1.93
CA LEU A 106 -10.67 -2.29 -3.02
C LEU A 106 -9.27 -2.71 -2.54
N LEU A 107 -8.58 -1.83 -1.82
CA LEU A 107 -7.25 -2.12 -1.26
C LEU A 107 -7.30 -3.30 -0.30
N MET A 108 -8.25 -3.35 0.63
CA MET A 108 -8.38 -4.44 1.59
C MET A 108 -8.58 -5.78 0.88
N VAL A 109 -9.52 -5.86 -0.05
CA VAL A 109 -9.84 -7.10 -0.77
C VAL A 109 -8.67 -7.54 -1.67
N VAL A 110 -8.10 -6.62 -2.45
CA VAL A 110 -7.01 -6.95 -3.39
C VAL A 110 -5.73 -7.32 -2.65
N LEU A 111 -5.29 -6.50 -1.69
CA LEU A 111 -4.06 -6.76 -0.94
C LEU A 111 -4.21 -8.00 -0.05
N GLY A 112 -5.39 -8.22 0.52
CA GLY A 112 -5.71 -9.43 1.27
C GLY A 112 -5.63 -10.70 0.44
N ASN A 113 -6.26 -10.71 -0.74
CA ASN A 113 -6.17 -11.86 -1.64
C ASN A 113 -4.73 -12.10 -2.10
N LEU A 114 -3.99 -11.03 -2.40
CA LEU A 114 -2.58 -11.13 -2.79
C LEU A 114 -1.70 -11.61 -1.65
N SER A 115 -1.96 -11.23 -0.40
CA SER A 115 -1.07 -11.56 0.74
C SER A 115 -0.83 -13.05 0.87
N THR A 116 -1.87 -13.87 0.72
CA THR A 116 -1.77 -15.35 0.79
C THR A 116 -0.87 -15.98 -0.27
N LYS A 117 -0.63 -15.27 -1.38
CA LYS A 117 0.15 -15.73 -2.53
C LYS A 117 1.59 -15.24 -2.48
N ILE A 118 1.96 -14.40 -1.52
CA ILE A 118 3.31 -13.83 -1.41
C ILE A 118 4.25 -14.85 -0.77
N PRO A 119 5.21 -15.42 -1.52
CA PRO A 119 6.21 -16.32 -0.94
C PRO A 119 7.18 -15.54 -0.05
N PHE A 120 7.91 -16.23 0.83
CA PHE A 120 8.93 -15.60 1.66
C PHE A 120 9.96 -14.87 0.79
N ASN A 121 10.15 -13.57 1.05
CA ASN A 121 11.00 -12.73 0.20
C ASN A 121 11.54 -11.50 0.95
N ARG A 122 12.49 -10.80 0.31
CA ARG A 122 13.19 -9.63 0.88
C ARG A 122 12.49 -8.27 0.62
N TYR A 123 11.44 -8.21 -0.19
CA TYR A 123 11.01 -6.93 -0.78
C TYR A 123 9.53 -6.56 -0.55
N THR A 124 8.61 -7.52 -0.51
CA THR A 124 7.15 -7.27 -0.51
C THR A 124 6.43 -8.10 0.54
N GLY A 125 5.57 -7.48 1.34
CA GLY A 125 4.75 -8.14 2.36
C GLY A 125 4.72 -7.40 3.70
N LEU A 126 4.07 -7.97 4.69
CA LEU A 126 4.07 -7.50 6.08
C LEU A 126 5.42 -7.83 6.73
N ARG A 127 6.34 -6.86 6.70
CA ARG A 127 7.72 -7.00 7.20
C ARG A 127 7.84 -6.45 8.63
N LEU A 128 7.73 -7.36 9.59
CA LEU A 128 7.95 -7.10 11.01
C LEU A 128 9.26 -7.79 11.43
N PRO A 129 9.95 -7.35 12.49
CA PRO A 129 11.22 -7.93 12.91
C PRO A 129 11.18 -9.45 13.10
N TRP A 130 10.03 -10.03 13.46
CA TRP A 130 9.83 -11.47 13.58
C TRP A 130 9.41 -12.15 12.27
N THR A 131 8.59 -11.52 11.42
CA THR A 131 8.15 -12.15 10.16
C THR A 131 9.29 -12.29 9.15
N VAL A 132 10.27 -11.40 9.19
CA VAL A 132 11.44 -11.48 8.29
C VAL A 132 12.48 -12.53 8.72
N ARG A 133 12.39 -13.03 9.96
CA ARG A 133 13.35 -13.97 10.54
C ARG A 133 12.98 -15.42 10.33
N ASP A 134 11.70 -15.71 10.08
CA ASP A 134 11.16 -17.06 10.04
C ASP A 134 10.08 -17.18 8.97
N GLU A 135 10.28 -18.11 8.04
CA GLU A 135 9.39 -18.32 6.89
C GLU A 135 7.99 -18.81 7.31
N GLU A 136 7.89 -19.66 8.32
CA GLU A 136 6.58 -20.12 8.83
C GLU A 136 5.79 -18.96 9.44
N THR A 137 6.46 -18.11 10.23
CA THR A 137 5.89 -16.89 10.81
C THR A 137 5.44 -15.93 9.71
N TRP A 138 6.22 -15.78 8.64
CA TRP A 138 5.84 -15.00 7.47
C TRP A 138 4.57 -15.53 6.81
N LEU A 139 4.52 -16.84 6.51
CA LEU A 139 3.38 -17.48 5.86
C LEU A 139 2.12 -17.37 6.72
N LEU A 140 2.25 -17.55 8.03
CA LEU A 140 1.15 -17.39 8.98
C LEU A 140 0.61 -15.94 8.95
N ALA A 141 1.49 -14.94 9.07
CA ALA A 141 1.09 -13.53 9.07
C ALA A 141 0.28 -13.16 7.82
N HIS A 142 0.77 -13.58 6.65
CA HIS A 142 0.17 -13.26 5.35
C HIS A 142 -1.11 -14.05 5.09
N ARG A 143 -1.21 -15.28 5.59
CA ARG A 143 -2.42 -16.09 5.54
C ARG A 143 -3.53 -15.48 6.40
N VAL A 144 -3.21 -15.11 7.64
CA VAL A 144 -4.15 -14.43 8.54
C VAL A 144 -4.61 -13.11 7.94
N LEU A 145 -3.69 -12.30 7.41
CA LEU A 145 -4.03 -11.04 6.74
C LEU A 145 -5.05 -11.27 5.61
N GLY A 146 -4.82 -12.30 4.78
CA GLY A 146 -5.71 -12.61 3.66
C GLY A 146 -7.09 -13.07 4.09
N TYR A 147 -7.18 -14.00 5.05
CA TYR A 147 -8.47 -14.46 5.58
C TYR A 147 -9.25 -13.38 6.31
N LEU A 148 -8.56 -12.43 6.94
CA LEU A 148 -9.19 -11.34 7.68
C LEU A 148 -9.72 -10.23 6.76
N SER A 149 -9.12 -10.08 5.57
CA SER A 149 -9.38 -8.96 4.67
C SER A 149 -10.83 -8.88 4.19
N LEU A 150 -11.39 -10.00 3.72
CA LEU A 150 -12.76 -10.03 3.22
C LEU A 150 -13.79 -9.78 4.35
N PRO A 151 -13.77 -10.50 5.49
CA PRO A 151 -14.67 -10.22 6.61
C PRO A 151 -14.58 -8.78 7.12
N LEU A 152 -13.37 -8.24 7.31
CA LEU A 152 -13.22 -6.87 7.79
C LEU A 152 -13.68 -5.84 6.75
N SER A 153 -13.51 -6.09 5.46
CA SER A 153 -14.04 -5.19 4.41
C SER A 153 -15.57 -5.14 4.42
N VAL A 154 -16.24 -6.28 4.65
CA VAL A 154 -17.71 -6.33 4.78
C VAL A 154 -18.15 -5.59 6.04
N ILE A 155 -17.49 -5.83 7.17
CA ILE A 155 -17.75 -5.11 8.43
C ILE A 155 -17.57 -3.61 8.23
N TYR A 156 -16.47 -3.20 7.59
CA TYR A 156 -16.19 -1.80 7.30
C TYR A 156 -17.30 -1.16 6.49
N LEU A 157 -17.74 -1.80 5.40
CA LEU A 157 -18.84 -1.33 4.57
C LEU A 157 -20.13 -1.12 5.38
N VAL A 158 -20.49 -2.07 6.25
CA VAL A 158 -21.67 -1.92 7.11
C VAL A 158 -21.50 -0.77 8.09
N LEU A 159 -20.33 -0.64 8.72
CA LEU A 159 -20.07 0.40 9.72
C LEU A 159 -20.10 1.80 9.12
N ILE A 160 -19.51 2.02 7.94
CA ILE A 160 -19.53 3.34 7.29
C ILE A 160 -20.93 3.74 6.76
N LEU A 161 -21.80 2.76 6.49
CA LEU A 161 -23.18 3.01 6.06
C LEU A 161 -24.13 3.26 7.23
N THR A 162 -23.76 2.83 8.45
CA THR A 162 -24.61 2.90 9.64
C THR A 162 -24.17 3.96 10.65
N LEU A 163 -22.86 4.25 10.74
CA LEU A 163 -22.30 5.19 11.70
C LEU A 163 -21.86 6.49 11.02
N PRO A 164 -22.07 7.66 11.67
CA PRO A 164 -21.61 8.95 11.14
C PRO A 164 -20.09 9.20 11.33
N TYR A 165 -19.36 8.25 11.92
CA TYR A 165 -17.94 8.40 12.33
C TYR A 165 -16.97 7.80 11.31
N PHE A 166 -16.97 8.30 10.06
CA PHE A 166 -16.19 7.75 8.95
C PHE A 166 -14.69 7.57 9.28
N GLU A 167 -14.03 8.64 9.77
CA GLU A 167 -12.59 8.64 10.05
C GLU A 167 -12.22 7.63 11.15
N THR A 168 -12.95 7.67 12.26
CA THR A 168 -12.73 6.78 13.41
C THR A 168 -12.94 5.32 13.05
N VAL A 169 -14.03 5.00 12.34
CA VAL A 169 -14.33 3.64 11.87
C VAL A 169 -13.22 3.15 10.93
N THR A 170 -12.81 3.99 9.98
CA THR A 170 -11.73 3.69 9.05
C THR A 170 -10.42 3.39 9.77
N ALA A 171 -10.01 4.26 10.71
CA ALA A 171 -8.80 4.08 11.49
C ALA A 171 -8.80 2.77 12.29
N ILE A 172 -9.90 2.49 12.99
CA ILE A 172 -10.04 1.26 13.80
C ILE A 172 -9.96 0.02 12.92
N VAL A 173 -10.70 -0.03 11.80
CA VAL A 173 -10.67 -1.19 10.90
C VAL A 173 -9.27 -1.41 10.33
N PHE A 174 -8.58 -0.37 9.88
CA PHE A 174 -7.21 -0.49 9.38
C PHE A 174 -6.24 -0.99 10.44
N LEU A 175 -6.35 -0.48 11.67
CA LEU A 175 -5.54 -0.93 12.80
C LEU A 175 -5.79 -2.41 13.11
N LEU A 176 -7.04 -2.87 13.06
CA LEU A 176 -7.37 -4.29 13.25
C LEU A 176 -6.83 -5.13 12.09
N TRP A 177 -6.98 -4.65 10.85
CA TRP A 177 -6.57 -5.35 9.64
C TRP A 177 -5.06 -5.64 9.61
N ILE A 178 -4.24 -4.69 10.06
CA ILE A 178 -2.78 -4.85 10.16
C ILE A 178 -2.36 -5.44 11.52
N GLY A 179 -3.03 -5.04 12.60
CA GLY A 179 -2.67 -5.38 13.97
C GLY A 179 -2.90 -6.84 14.33
N ILE A 180 -4.03 -7.42 13.91
CA ILE A 180 -4.34 -8.83 14.18
C ILE A 180 -3.28 -9.80 13.61
N PRO A 181 -2.94 -9.76 12.31
CA PRO A 181 -1.89 -10.62 11.76
C PRO A 181 -0.51 -10.33 12.38
N SER A 182 -0.23 -9.09 12.77
CA SER A 182 1.01 -8.71 13.46
C SER A 182 1.12 -9.36 14.84
N ILE A 183 0.06 -9.30 15.65
CA ILE A 183 0.04 -9.87 17.02
C ILE A 183 0.06 -11.40 16.97
N ILE A 184 -0.72 -12.01 16.07
CA ILE A 184 -0.76 -13.47 15.93
C ILE A 184 0.62 -14.02 15.50
N SER A 185 1.25 -13.38 14.52
CA SER A 185 2.59 -13.78 14.07
C SER A 185 3.66 -13.57 15.15
N LEU A 186 3.57 -12.51 15.95
CA LEU A 186 4.48 -12.31 17.09
C LEU A 186 4.34 -13.43 18.13
N ARG A 187 3.10 -13.76 18.51
CA ARG A 187 2.84 -14.83 19.48
C ARG A 187 3.35 -16.19 18.99
N PHE A 188 3.15 -16.49 17.70
CA PHE A 188 3.66 -17.70 17.08
C PHE A 188 5.19 -17.77 17.13
N PHE A 189 5.86 -16.69 16.72
CA PHE A 189 7.32 -16.60 16.75
C PHE A 189 7.89 -16.74 18.17
N MET A 190 7.28 -16.08 19.15
CA MET A 190 7.71 -16.16 20.55
C MET A 190 7.55 -17.57 21.13
N LYS A 191 6.46 -18.28 20.79
CA LYS A 191 6.30 -19.69 21.19
C LYS A 191 7.37 -20.59 20.58
N LYS A 192 7.71 -20.38 19.31
CA LYS A 192 8.77 -21.14 18.62
C LYS A 192 10.14 -20.91 19.26
N LEU A 193 10.43 -19.68 19.68
CA LEU A 193 11.68 -19.33 20.38
C LEU A 193 11.80 -19.95 21.78
N HIS A 194 10.71 -19.97 22.55
CA HIS A 194 10.73 -20.52 23.92
C HIS A 194 10.52 -22.04 23.99
N GLY A 195 9.85 -22.63 22.99
CA GLY A 195 9.61 -24.07 22.89
C GLY A 195 10.72 -24.85 22.17
N ALA A 196 11.75 -24.19 21.66
CA ALA A 196 12.97 -24.81 21.12
C ALA A 196 14.04 -25.05 22.21
N LYS A 197 13.62 -25.25 23.46
CA LYS A 197 14.45 -25.74 24.55
C LYS A 197 14.20 -27.23 24.77
#